data_AF-A0A0U2WX47-F1
#
_entry.id   AF-A0A0U2WX47-F1
#
_cell.length_a   1.000
_cell.length_b   1.000
_cell.length_c   1.000
_cell.angle_alpha   90.00
_cell.angle_beta   90.00
_cell.angle_gamma   90.00
#
_symmetry.space_group_name_H-M   'P 1'
#
loop_
_entity.id
_entity.type
_entity.pdbx_description
1 polymer ?
#
loop_
_entity_poly.entity_id
_entity_poly.type
_entity_poly.pdbx_seq_one_letter_code
_entity_poly.pdbx_strand_id
1 'polypeptide(L)'
;MKTIRDYIDSLFLGVAETSQTKQLKEDLLASAEDRYEDLKGQGKSENEAIGGVIAEFGSIDELLEEMNIKQEFIDEKGYELNEITIDESVDFLKVYHRAATMIGLGVAFIMLGAAAFFVSIELYGEGVAEGFGLLFIFLGAAIGVPLFIIAGTTIANTSKKLDDRLISIQVKNEMKKRKELFQRSFIFCMVAGVVLCILSVIPVVFFETLYGAEFFGIACLLVLASFGVFFFIFGGVIMGSFTKMLEQTYFISDDGKPGPKAIAERNSRRPAWFETLEKIYWPIIVGIFVCQGLLLGNWGINWVIFPVSGIIFWVLESIFTNDK
;
A
#
# COMPACT_ATOMS: atom_id res chain seq x y z
N MET A 1 10.77 40.09 20.92
CA MET A 1 9.30 39.84 20.99
C MET A 1 8.70 39.30 19.70
N LYS A 2 8.72 40.04 18.58
CA LYS A 2 8.12 39.57 17.30
C LYS A 2 8.62 38.19 16.87
N THR A 3 9.94 37.96 16.95
CA THR A 3 10.58 36.68 16.58
C THR A 3 10.14 35.49 17.43
N ILE A 4 9.87 35.69 18.72
CA ILE A 4 9.40 34.62 19.63
C ILE A 4 7.97 34.24 19.28
N ARG A 5 7.13 35.24 19.00
CA ARG A 5 5.74 35.03 18.55
C ARG A 5 5.70 34.31 17.21
N ASP A 6 6.52 34.73 16.24
CA ASP A 6 6.60 34.08 14.92
C ASP A 6 7.09 32.62 15.05
N TYR A 7 8.00 32.32 15.98
CA TYR A 7 8.46 30.95 16.27
C TYR A 7 7.32 30.10 16.87
N ILE A 8 6.63 30.59 17.90
CA ILE A 8 5.50 29.87 18.49
C ILE A 8 4.39 29.67 17.45
N ASP A 9 4.10 30.67 16.64
CA ASP A 9 3.15 30.54 15.53
C ASP A 9 3.57 29.42 14.55
N SER A 10 4.88 29.29 14.29
CA SER A 10 5.41 28.23 13.43
C SER A 10 5.30 26.82 14.03
N LEU A 11 5.36 26.68 15.36
CA LEU A 11 5.16 25.40 16.04
C LEU A 11 3.74 24.88 15.90
N PHE A 12 2.76 25.79 15.79
CA PHE A 12 1.35 25.44 15.61
C PHE A 12 0.94 25.34 14.12
N LEU A 13 1.87 25.49 13.16
CA LEU A 13 1.57 25.27 11.75
C LEU A 13 1.21 23.80 11.50
N GLY A 14 -0.08 23.55 11.22
CA GLY A 14 -0.61 22.20 11.02
C GLY A 14 -1.26 21.57 12.25
N VAL A 15 -1.32 22.29 13.37
CA VAL A 15 -2.09 21.89 14.56
C VAL A 15 -3.49 22.50 14.49
N ALA A 16 -4.53 21.71 14.77
CA ALA A 16 -5.91 22.20 14.74
C ALA A 16 -6.15 23.30 15.78
N GLU A 17 -6.81 24.40 15.37
CA GLU A 17 -7.24 25.47 16.28
C GLU A 17 -8.48 25.04 17.07
N THR A 18 -8.28 24.54 18.29
CA THR A 18 -9.34 24.28 19.27
C THR A 18 -9.25 25.31 20.40
N SER A 19 -10.25 25.35 21.29
CA SER A 19 -10.17 26.17 22.50
C SER A 19 -8.96 25.80 23.36
N GLN A 20 -8.62 24.51 23.41
CA GLN A 20 -7.48 24.00 24.17
C GLN A 20 -6.14 24.37 23.53
N THR A 21 -5.98 24.26 22.21
CA THR A 21 -4.74 24.68 21.53
C THR A 21 -4.58 26.20 21.48
N LYS A 22 -5.67 26.98 21.46
CA LYS A 22 -5.60 28.44 21.65
C LYS A 22 -5.14 28.80 23.05
N GLN A 23 -5.71 28.16 24.06
CA GLN A 23 -5.31 28.39 25.45
C GLN A 23 -3.85 27.98 25.67
N LEU A 24 -3.44 26.82 25.14
CA LEU A 24 -2.04 26.38 25.19
C LEU A 24 -1.10 27.37 24.49
N LYS A 25 -1.48 27.87 23.32
CA LYS A 25 -0.69 28.86 22.60
C LYS A 25 -0.54 30.16 23.39
N GLU A 26 -1.60 30.61 24.06
CA GLU A 26 -1.56 31.77 24.96
C GLU A 26 -0.67 31.50 26.19
N ASP A 27 -0.78 30.32 26.80
CA ASP A 27 0.03 29.93 27.95
C ASP A 27 1.53 29.82 27.60
N LEU A 28 1.86 29.26 26.44
CA LEU A 28 3.23 29.17 25.93
C LEU A 28 3.79 30.56 25.60
N LEU A 29 2.97 31.44 25.01
CA LEU A 29 3.36 32.83 24.77
C LEU A 29 3.66 33.52 26.10
N ALA A 30 2.77 33.45 27.10
CA ALA A 30 2.98 34.07 28.40
C ALA A 30 4.27 33.55 29.07
N SER A 31 4.48 32.23 29.06
CA SER A 31 5.70 31.62 29.63
C SER A 31 6.97 32.05 28.89
N ALA A 32 6.92 32.16 27.55
CA ALA A 32 8.03 32.62 26.74
C ALA A 32 8.34 34.12 26.98
N GLU A 33 7.31 34.94 27.20
CA GLU A 33 7.45 36.36 27.53
C GLU A 33 8.09 36.55 28.91
N ASP A 34 7.62 35.83 29.93
CA ASP A 34 8.20 35.84 31.27
C ASP A 34 9.68 35.42 31.23
N ARG A 35 9.98 34.36 30.47
CA ARG A 35 11.36 33.86 30.35
C ARG A 35 12.28 34.81 29.60
N TYR A 36 11.76 35.48 28.57
CA TYR A 36 12.51 36.50 27.85
C TYR A 36 12.87 37.69 28.76
N GLU A 37 11.93 38.17 29.57
CA GLU A 37 12.16 39.27 30.52
C GLU A 37 13.16 38.88 31.63
N ASP A 38 13.10 37.64 32.12
CA ASP A 38 14.09 37.10 33.06
C ASP A 38 15.51 37.12 32.49
N LEU A 39 15.68 36.66 31.24
CA LEU A 39 17.00 36.63 30.57
C LEU A 39 17.50 38.05 30.28
N LYS A 40 16.60 38.99 29.98
CA LYS A 40 16.92 40.42 29.85
C LYS A 40 17.32 41.03 31.19
N GLY A 41 16.65 40.66 32.28
CA GLY A 41 17.00 41.07 33.65
C GLY A 41 18.37 40.56 34.11
N GLN A 42 18.80 39.41 33.60
CA GLN A 42 20.15 38.86 33.81
C GLN A 42 21.24 39.52 32.96
N GLY A 43 20.89 40.54 32.15
CA GLY A 43 21.83 41.29 31.33
C GLY A 43 22.19 40.63 30.00
N LYS A 44 21.43 39.62 29.54
CA LYS A 44 21.69 38.98 28.25
C LYS A 44 21.30 39.89 27.07
N SER A 45 21.98 39.68 25.95
CA SER A 45 21.64 40.35 24.70
C SER A 45 20.29 39.85 24.17
N GLU A 46 19.60 40.67 23.37
CA GLU A 46 18.28 40.32 22.81
C GLU A 46 18.32 39.02 22.00
N ASN A 47 19.36 38.83 21.19
CA ASN A 47 19.53 37.60 20.40
C ASN A 47 19.81 36.37 21.26
N GLU A 48 20.54 36.52 22.36
CA GLU A 48 20.83 35.43 23.28
C GLU A 48 19.60 35.06 24.12
N ALA A 49 18.80 36.05 24.52
CA ALA A 49 17.52 35.83 25.19
C ALA A 49 16.54 35.08 24.27
N ILE A 50 16.42 35.49 22.99
CA ILE A 50 15.58 34.79 22.00
C ILE A 50 16.04 33.35 21.79
N GLY A 51 17.35 33.12 21.60
CA GLY A 51 17.89 31.78 21.43
C GLY A 51 17.71 30.88 22.67
N GLY A 52 17.81 31.46 23.86
CA GLY A 52 17.56 30.76 25.12
C GLY A 52 16.12 30.29 25.27
N VAL A 53 15.15 31.15 24.94
CA VAL A 53 13.72 30.82 24.95
C VAL A 53 13.42 29.70 23.94
N ILE A 54 13.95 29.79 22.71
CA ILE A 54 13.73 28.78 21.66
C ILE A 54 14.29 27.40 22.07
N ALA A 55 15.43 27.34 22.74
CA ALA A 55 16.07 26.09 23.15
C ALA A 55 15.33 25.36 24.29
N GLU A 56 14.52 26.08 25.06
CA GLU A 56 13.75 25.54 26.20
C GLU A 56 12.44 24.88 25.73
N PHE A 57 11.90 25.33 24.59
CA PHE A 57 10.74 24.71 23.95
C PHE A 57 11.18 23.61 22.97
N GLY A 58 10.82 22.37 23.29
CA GLY A 58 11.04 21.20 22.43
C GLY A 58 10.14 21.17 21.20
N SER A 59 9.89 19.98 20.65
CA SER A 59 8.98 19.84 19.51
C SER A 59 7.52 19.98 19.94
N ILE A 60 6.65 20.47 19.05
CA ILE A 60 5.21 20.57 19.32
C ILE A 60 4.58 19.20 19.64
N ASP A 61 5.14 18.12 19.06
CA ASP A 61 4.68 16.75 19.28
C ASP A 61 4.87 16.31 20.74
N GLU A 62 5.99 16.68 21.37
CA GLU A 62 6.28 16.40 22.79
C GLU A 62 5.34 17.19 23.71
N LEU A 63 5.08 18.46 23.41
CA LEU A 63 4.21 19.33 24.20
C LEU A 63 2.73 18.89 24.15
N LEU A 64 2.26 18.43 22.98
CA LEU A 64 0.91 17.93 22.82
C LEU A 64 0.70 16.58 23.53
N GLU A 65 1.73 15.73 23.56
CA GLU A 65 1.71 14.45 24.27
C GLU A 65 1.64 14.65 25.79
N GLU A 66 2.38 15.62 26.33
CA GLU A 66 2.43 15.92 27.77
C GLU A 66 1.07 16.43 28.32
N MET A 67 0.31 17.14 27.49
CA MET A 67 -1.01 17.66 27.87
C MET A 67 -2.17 16.67 27.67
N ASN A 68 -1.92 15.47 27.13
CA ASN A 68 -2.95 14.51 26.76
C ASN A 68 -4.04 15.14 25.86
N ILE A 69 -3.66 16.17 25.09
CA ILE A 69 -4.53 16.76 24.08
C ILE A 69 -4.58 15.73 22.96
N LYS A 70 -5.60 14.88 23.00
CA LYS A 70 -6.06 14.18 21.80
C LYS A 70 -6.27 15.29 20.78
N GLN A 71 -5.46 15.33 19.73
CA GLN A 71 -5.77 16.17 18.59
C GLN A 71 -7.10 15.65 18.03
N GLU A 72 -8.21 16.18 18.54
CA GLU A 72 -9.47 16.15 17.83
C GLU A 72 -9.21 17.00 16.61
N PHE A 73 -8.83 16.35 15.51
CA PHE A 73 -8.69 17.06 14.28
C PHE A 73 -10.11 17.56 13.93
N ILE A 74 -10.32 18.86 13.93
CA ILE A 74 -11.58 19.46 13.50
C ILE A 74 -11.36 19.95 12.07
N ASP A 75 -12.19 19.49 11.13
CA ASP A 75 -12.25 20.01 9.75
C ASP A 75 -12.49 21.53 9.79
N GLU A 76 -12.07 22.31 8.78
CA GLU A 76 -12.32 23.78 8.68
C GLU A 76 -13.82 24.15 8.82
N LYS A 77 -14.71 23.15 8.74
CA LYS A 77 -16.16 23.25 8.86
C LYS A 77 -16.74 22.82 10.22
N GLY A 78 -15.92 22.51 11.23
CA GLY A 78 -16.41 22.20 12.58
C GLY A 78 -16.96 20.78 12.78
N TYR A 79 -16.56 19.81 11.96
CA TYR A 79 -16.92 18.40 12.14
C TYR A 79 -15.79 17.65 12.88
N GLU A 80 -16.15 16.83 13.88
CA GLU A 80 -15.24 15.83 14.46
C GLU A 80 -14.67 14.96 13.34
N LEU A 81 -13.33 14.92 13.19
CA LEU A 81 -12.73 13.97 12.26
C LEU A 81 -12.98 12.56 12.80
N ASN A 82 -13.70 11.78 12.02
CA ASN A 82 -13.92 10.37 12.28
C ASN A 82 -12.59 9.62 12.10
N GLU A 83 -11.77 9.60 13.14
CA GLU A 83 -10.46 8.96 13.18
C GLU A 83 -10.58 7.44 13.26
N ILE A 84 -9.61 6.76 12.65
CA ILE A 84 -9.46 5.31 12.80
C ILE A 84 -8.86 5.03 14.19
N THR A 85 -9.53 4.15 14.92
CA THR A 85 -9.07 3.72 16.23
C THR A 85 -7.98 2.62 16.10
N ILE A 86 -7.19 2.44 17.16
CA ILE A 86 -6.19 1.36 17.21
C ILE A 86 -6.85 0.00 17.03
N ASP A 87 -7.99 -0.25 17.70
CA ASP A 87 -8.71 -1.52 17.60
C ASP A 87 -9.18 -1.81 16.17
N GLU A 88 -9.74 -0.82 15.48
CA GLU A 88 -10.12 -0.96 14.07
C GLU A 88 -8.94 -1.23 13.15
N SER A 89 -7.78 -0.60 13.42
CA SER A 89 -6.56 -0.83 12.65
C SER A 89 -6.01 -2.25 12.84
N VAL A 90 -6.13 -2.79 14.05
CA VAL A 90 -5.74 -4.17 14.36
C VAL A 90 -6.70 -5.16 13.71
N ASP A 91 -8.00 -4.88 13.73
CA ASP A 91 -9.00 -5.74 13.08
C ASP A 91 -8.85 -5.72 11.55
N PHE A 92 -8.53 -4.57 10.97
CA PHE A 92 -8.13 -4.47 9.56
C PHE A 92 -6.97 -5.40 9.24
N LEU A 93 -5.89 -5.37 10.04
CA LEU A 93 -4.74 -6.24 9.82
C LEU A 93 -5.09 -7.73 9.95
N LYS A 94 -5.94 -8.10 10.89
CA LYS A 94 -6.42 -9.49 11.04
C LYS A 94 -7.19 -9.96 9.80
N VAL A 95 -8.04 -9.10 9.23
CA VAL A 95 -8.78 -9.39 7.99
C VAL A 95 -7.80 -9.65 6.84
N TYR A 96 -6.79 -8.79 6.66
CA TYR A 96 -5.77 -8.99 5.64
C TYR A 96 -4.93 -10.24 5.87
N HIS A 97 -4.62 -10.60 7.11
CA HIS A 97 -3.91 -11.83 7.42
C HIS A 97 -4.69 -13.08 7.00
N ARG A 98 -5.99 -13.11 7.31
CA ARG A 98 -6.88 -14.20 6.90
C ARG A 98 -7.11 -14.21 5.38
N ALA A 99 -7.23 -13.04 4.77
CA ALA A 99 -7.36 -12.94 3.31
C ALA A 99 -6.10 -13.43 2.59
N ALA A 100 -4.92 -13.09 3.11
CA ALA A 100 -3.63 -13.54 2.57
C ALA A 100 -3.52 -15.07 2.55
N THR A 101 -3.95 -15.75 3.62
CA THR A 101 -3.97 -17.22 3.65
C THR A 101 -4.99 -17.82 2.68
N MET A 102 -6.19 -17.24 2.58
CA MET A 102 -7.22 -17.70 1.63
C MET A 102 -6.78 -17.53 0.18
N ILE A 103 -6.19 -16.37 -0.18
CA ILE A 103 -5.68 -16.12 -1.53
C ILE A 103 -4.50 -17.06 -1.83
N GLY A 104 -3.55 -17.19 -0.89
CA GLY A 104 -2.43 -18.11 -1.06
C GLY A 104 -2.90 -19.55 -1.29
N LEU A 105 -3.82 -20.04 -0.46
CA LEU A 105 -4.38 -21.39 -0.58
C LEU A 105 -5.16 -21.57 -1.90
N GLY A 106 -5.92 -20.56 -2.31
CA GLY A 106 -6.67 -20.61 -3.57
C GLY A 106 -5.76 -20.80 -4.77
N VAL A 107 -4.65 -20.06 -4.83
CA VAL A 107 -3.64 -20.23 -5.89
C VAL A 107 -2.96 -21.60 -5.79
N ALA A 108 -2.62 -22.05 -4.58
CA ALA A 108 -2.02 -23.36 -4.37
C ALA A 108 -2.91 -24.51 -4.87
N PHE A 109 -4.22 -24.49 -4.57
CA PHE A 109 -5.16 -25.51 -5.06
C PHE A 109 -5.29 -25.54 -6.59
N ILE A 110 -5.28 -24.37 -7.23
CA ILE A 110 -5.30 -24.29 -8.70
C ILE A 110 -4.01 -24.89 -9.28
N MET A 111 -2.84 -24.55 -8.72
CA MET A 111 -1.57 -25.11 -9.17
C MET A 111 -1.44 -26.61 -8.89
N LEU A 112 -2.01 -27.11 -7.79
CA LEU A 112 -2.11 -28.55 -7.52
C LEU A 112 -3.05 -29.25 -8.50
N GLY A 113 -4.16 -28.61 -8.90
CA GLY A 113 -5.03 -29.10 -9.98
C GLY A 113 -4.29 -29.21 -11.31
N ALA A 114 -3.47 -28.21 -11.65
CA ALA A 114 -2.60 -28.25 -12.82
C ALA A 114 -1.50 -29.33 -12.70
N ALA A 115 -0.90 -29.51 -11.52
CA ALA A 115 0.06 -30.59 -11.30
C ALA A 115 -0.59 -31.97 -11.52
N ALA A 116 -1.80 -32.18 -11.00
CA ALA A 116 -2.56 -33.41 -11.20
C ALA A 116 -2.93 -33.64 -12.68
N PHE A 117 -3.20 -32.58 -13.44
CA PHE A 117 -3.35 -32.66 -14.90
C PHE A 117 -2.10 -33.26 -15.56
N PHE A 118 -0.90 -32.73 -15.26
CA PHE A 118 0.34 -33.26 -15.84
C PHE A 118 0.65 -34.69 -15.40
N VAL A 119 0.39 -35.04 -14.14
CA VAL A 119 0.50 -36.45 -13.70
C VAL A 119 -0.46 -37.36 -14.47
N SER A 120 -1.67 -36.89 -14.78
CA SER A 120 -2.63 -37.69 -15.52
C SER A 120 -2.18 -37.96 -16.97
N ILE A 121 -1.49 -37.01 -17.61
CA ILE A 121 -0.89 -37.20 -18.94
C ILE A 121 0.17 -38.29 -18.88
N GLU A 122 1.07 -38.23 -17.90
CA GLU A 122 2.13 -39.23 -17.74
C GLU A 122 1.57 -40.63 -17.54
N LEU A 123 0.53 -40.79 -16.71
CA LEU A 123 0.01 -42.11 -16.33
C LEU A 123 -0.93 -42.73 -17.38
N TYR A 124 -1.72 -41.92 -18.08
CA TYR A 124 -2.80 -42.41 -18.96
C TYR A 124 -2.59 -42.08 -20.44
N GLY A 125 -1.55 -41.31 -20.78
CA GLY A 125 -1.28 -40.83 -22.14
C GLY A 125 -2.21 -39.69 -22.58
N GLU A 126 -1.78 -38.92 -23.58
CA GLU A 126 -2.41 -37.67 -24.01
C GLU A 126 -3.93 -37.80 -24.29
N GLY A 127 -4.37 -38.89 -24.93
CA GLY A 127 -5.75 -39.03 -25.39
C GLY A 127 -6.79 -39.18 -24.27
N VAL A 128 -6.51 -39.96 -23.22
CA VAL A 128 -7.45 -40.13 -22.08
C VAL A 128 -7.27 -39.01 -21.05
N ALA A 129 -6.05 -38.48 -20.95
CA ALA A 129 -5.69 -37.45 -19.99
C ALA A 129 -6.29 -36.07 -20.29
N GLU A 130 -6.62 -35.76 -21.55
CA GLU A 130 -7.24 -34.46 -21.88
C GLU A 130 -8.56 -34.24 -21.13
N GLY A 131 -9.44 -35.26 -21.08
CA GLY A 131 -10.72 -35.17 -20.38
C GLY A 131 -10.60 -35.30 -18.85
N PHE A 132 -9.78 -36.24 -18.38
CA PHE A 132 -9.61 -36.51 -16.95
C PHE A 132 -8.75 -35.46 -16.24
N GLY A 133 -7.75 -34.92 -16.94
CA GLY A 133 -6.87 -33.89 -16.42
C GLY A 133 -7.59 -32.57 -16.24
N LEU A 134 -8.42 -32.14 -17.21
CA LEU A 134 -9.19 -30.89 -17.13
C LEU A 134 -10.09 -30.87 -15.89
N LEU A 135 -10.63 -32.04 -15.49
CA LEU A 135 -11.40 -32.20 -14.27
C LEU A 135 -10.60 -31.75 -13.02
N PHE A 136 -9.31 -32.07 -12.91
CA PHE A 136 -8.49 -31.64 -11.77
C PHE A 136 -8.27 -30.13 -11.73
N ILE A 137 -8.09 -29.49 -12.89
CA ILE A 137 -7.98 -28.03 -12.97
C ILE A 137 -9.31 -27.38 -12.53
N PHE A 138 -10.45 -27.90 -12.99
CA PHE A 138 -11.76 -27.40 -12.57
C PHE A 138 -12.03 -27.64 -11.08
N LEU A 139 -11.59 -28.76 -10.50
CA LEU A 139 -11.67 -28.98 -9.06
C LEU A 139 -10.81 -27.97 -8.29
N GLY A 140 -9.57 -27.73 -8.73
CA GLY A 140 -8.70 -26.71 -8.16
C GLY A 140 -9.33 -25.31 -8.23
N ALA A 141 -9.91 -24.95 -9.38
CA ALA A 141 -10.61 -23.69 -9.58
C ALA A 141 -11.90 -23.58 -8.73
N ALA A 142 -12.67 -24.67 -8.60
CA ALA A 142 -13.86 -24.73 -7.77
C ALA A 142 -13.57 -24.52 -6.28
N ILE A 143 -12.34 -24.79 -5.84
CA ILE A 143 -11.87 -24.48 -4.48
C ILE A 143 -11.27 -23.08 -4.42
N GLY A 144 -10.40 -22.72 -5.39
CA GLY A 144 -9.64 -21.47 -5.36
C GLY A 144 -10.48 -20.22 -5.59
N VAL A 145 -11.41 -20.24 -6.56
CA VAL A 145 -12.23 -19.08 -6.89
C VAL A 145 -13.12 -18.64 -5.71
N PRO A 146 -13.84 -19.53 -5.00
CA PRO A 146 -14.57 -19.14 -3.80
C PRO A 146 -13.68 -18.52 -2.72
N LEU A 147 -12.45 -19.02 -2.51
CA LEU A 147 -11.51 -18.43 -1.56
C LEU A 147 -11.12 -17.00 -1.95
N PHE A 148 -10.91 -16.72 -3.24
CA PHE A 148 -10.66 -15.36 -3.73
C PHE A 148 -11.86 -14.44 -3.53
N ILE A 149 -13.08 -14.92 -3.81
CA ILE A 149 -14.30 -14.13 -3.64
C ILE A 149 -14.50 -13.76 -2.16
N ILE A 150 -14.34 -14.72 -1.25
CA ILE A 150 -14.48 -14.48 0.19
C ILE A 150 -13.38 -13.52 0.69
N ALA A 151 -12.13 -13.74 0.29
CA ALA A 151 -11.02 -12.86 0.66
C ALA A 151 -11.21 -11.43 0.12
N GLY A 152 -11.56 -11.29 -1.16
CA GLY A 152 -11.78 -10.00 -1.80
C GLY A 152 -12.93 -9.24 -1.15
N THR A 153 -14.09 -9.88 -0.98
CA THR A 153 -15.26 -9.23 -0.37
C THR A 153 -15.04 -8.85 1.10
N THR A 154 -14.28 -9.64 1.87
CA THR A 154 -13.95 -9.30 3.27
C THR A 154 -12.96 -8.14 3.37
N ILE A 155 -11.96 -8.08 2.49
CA ILE A 155 -11.06 -6.93 2.36
C ILE A 155 -11.85 -5.68 1.94
N ALA A 156 -12.68 -5.79 0.90
CA ALA A 156 -13.48 -4.70 0.35
C ALA A 156 -14.39 -4.06 1.41
N ASN A 157 -15.17 -4.90 2.09
CA ASN A 157 -16.12 -4.44 3.11
C ASN A 157 -15.41 -3.79 4.31
N THR A 158 -14.27 -4.34 4.74
CA THR A 158 -13.49 -3.76 5.85
C THR A 158 -12.84 -2.44 5.44
N SER A 159 -12.25 -2.39 4.25
CA SER A 159 -11.60 -1.18 3.73
C SER A 159 -12.62 -0.06 3.50
N LYS A 160 -13.83 -0.39 3.01
CA LYS A 160 -14.91 0.59 2.83
C LYS A 160 -15.39 1.22 4.14
N LYS A 161 -15.36 0.50 5.26
CA LYS A 161 -15.70 1.06 6.58
C LYS A 161 -14.68 2.08 7.09
N LEU A 162 -13.47 2.03 6.55
CA LEU A 162 -12.36 2.90 6.91
C LEU A 162 -12.19 4.04 5.91
N ASP A 163 -12.95 4.06 4.81
CA ASP A 163 -12.79 5.00 3.71
C ASP A 163 -13.00 6.47 4.14
N ASP A 164 -12.12 7.35 3.65
CA ASP A 164 -12.12 8.81 3.93
C ASP A 164 -11.92 9.19 5.42
N ARG A 165 -11.51 8.23 6.25
CA ARG A 165 -11.22 8.44 7.69
C ARG A 165 -9.75 8.73 7.92
N LEU A 166 -9.48 9.58 8.92
CA LEU A 166 -8.11 10.01 9.24
C LEU A 166 -7.35 8.89 9.96
N ILE A 167 -6.10 8.68 9.55
CA ILE A 167 -5.18 7.74 10.21
C ILE A 167 -4.39 8.52 11.26
N SER A 168 -4.76 8.35 12.53
CA SER A 168 -4.11 9.05 13.64
C SER A 168 -2.63 8.68 13.78
N ILE A 169 -1.83 9.57 14.36
CA ILE A 169 -0.40 9.33 14.61
C ILE A 169 -0.18 8.11 15.52
N GLN A 170 -1.09 7.87 16.46
CA GLN A 170 -1.06 6.71 17.35
C GLN A 170 -1.20 5.41 16.57
N VAL A 171 -2.13 5.36 15.60
CA VAL A 171 -2.29 4.20 14.70
C VAL A 171 -1.04 4.02 13.84
N LYS A 172 -0.46 5.11 13.30
CA LYS A 172 0.79 5.02 12.52
C LYS A 172 1.95 4.46 13.34
N ASN A 173 2.13 4.92 14.58
CA ASN A 173 3.18 4.43 15.47
C ASN A 173 3.00 2.93 15.80
N GLU A 174 1.77 2.52 16.12
CA GLU A 174 1.46 1.10 16.40
C GLU A 174 1.62 0.22 15.16
N MET A 175 1.18 0.69 13.99
CA MET A 175 1.38 -0.03 12.72
C MET A 175 2.86 -0.12 12.34
N LYS A 176 3.66 0.90 12.61
CA LYS A 176 5.11 0.89 12.39
C LYS A 176 5.79 -0.17 13.25
N LYS A 177 5.48 -0.21 14.54
CA LYS A 177 5.99 -1.23 15.48
C LYS A 177 5.63 -2.65 15.01
N ARG A 178 4.38 -2.88 14.60
CA ARG A 178 3.94 -4.19 14.08
C ARG A 178 4.58 -4.54 12.74
N LYS A 179 4.78 -3.56 11.85
CA LYS A 179 5.48 -3.74 10.57
C LYS A 179 6.92 -4.17 10.80
N GLU A 180 7.62 -3.56 11.75
CA GLU A 180 8.99 -3.93 12.14
C GLU A 180 9.07 -5.37 12.67
N LEU A 181 8.12 -5.78 13.53
CA LEU A 181 8.03 -7.16 13.99
C LEU A 181 7.75 -8.15 12.84
N PHE A 182 6.91 -7.75 11.89
CA PHE A 182 6.59 -8.57 10.72
C PHE A 182 7.70 -8.62 9.67
N GLN A 183 8.64 -7.65 9.63
CA GLN A 183 9.73 -7.61 8.64
C GLN A 183 10.50 -8.93 8.57
N ARG A 184 10.80 -9.53 9.72
CA ARG A 184 11.53 -10.80 9.78
C ARG A 184 10.75 -11.94 9.12
N SER A 185 9.45 -12.02 9.37
CA SER A 185 8.56 -13.00 8.77
C SER A 185 8.37 -12.74 7.27
N PHE A 186 8.25 -11.48 6.87
CA PHE A 186 8.18 -11.09 5.46
C PHE A 186 9.42 -11.53 4.68
N ILE A 187 10.61 -11.20 5.18
CA ILE A 187 11.88 -11.63 4.56
C ILE A 187 11.96 -13.14 4.48
N PHE A 188 11.58 -13.86 5.54
CA PHE A 188 11.54 -15.32 5.53
C PHE A 188 10.60 -15.85 4.43
N CYS A 189 9.38 -15.32 4.31
CA CYS A 189 8.46 -15.71 3.25
C CYS A 189 9.03 -15.45 1.85
N MET A 190 9.68 -14.30 1.63
CA MET A 190 10.30 -13.98 0.34
C MET A 190 11.45 -14.93 0.01
N VAL A 191 12.34 -15.19 0.98
CA VAL A 191 13.48 -16.09 0.79
C VAL A 191 13.02 -17.53 0.56
N ALA A 192 12.09 -18.03 1.39
CA ALA A 192 11.51 -19.35 1.23
C ALA A 192 10.82 -19.50 -0.14
N GLY A 193 10.07 -18.47 -0.56
CA GLY A 193 9.42 -18.42 -1.87
C GLY A 193 10.40 -18.54 -3.03
N VAL A 194 11.46 -17.72 -3.02
CA VAL A 194 12.52 -17.72 -4.05
C VAL A 194 13.24 -19.07 -4.08
N VAL A 195 13.65 -19.59 -2.92
CA VAL A 195 14.37 -20.87 -2.83
C VAL A 195 13.51 -22.01 -3.37
N LEU A 196 12.23 -22.08 -3.01
CA LEU A 196 11.31 -23.11 -3.52
C LEU A 196 11.12 -23.03 -5.03
N CYS A 197 11.03 -21.83 -5.59
CA CYS A 197 10.90 -21.63 -7.04
C CYS A 197 12.19 -21.96 -7.82
N ILE A 198 13.37 -21.77 -7.22
CA ILE A 198 14.64 -22.18 -7.84
C ILE A 198 14.78 -23.70 -7.77
N LEU A 199 14.50 -24.29 -6.61
CA LEU A 199 14.60 -25.74 -6.42
C LEU A 199 13.54 -26.51 -7.21
N SER A 200 12.41 -25.90 -7.56
CA SER A 200 11.34 -26.55 -8.33
C SER A 200 11.76 -26.93 -9.77
N VAL A 201 12.85 -26.36 -10.28
CA VAL A 201 13.41 -26.72 -11.60
C VAL A 201 14.15 -28.07 -11.55
N ILE A 202 14.70 -28.45 -10.39
CA ILE A 202 15.50 -29.68 -10.25
C ILE A 202 14.69 -30.94 -10.60
N PRO A 203 13.44 -31.13 -10.11
CA PRO A 203 12.62 -32.27 -10.51
C PRO A 203 12.42 -32.41 -12.01
N VAL A 204 12.26 -31.31 -12.77
CA VAL A 204 12.06 -31.38 -14.22
C VAL A 204 13.26 -32.05 -14.88
N VAL A 205 14.45 -31.50 -14.65
CA VAL A 205 15.70 -32.03 -15.22
C VAL A 205 15.96 -33.46 -14.74
N PHE A 206 15.72 -33.74 -13.46
CA PHE A 206 15.95 -35.06 -12.87
C PHE A 206 15.03 -36.15 -13.46
N PHE A 207 13.73 -35.89 -13.56
CA PHE A 207 12.77 -36.87 -14.06
C PHE A 207 12.83 -37.04 -15.58
N GLU A 208 13.10 -35.97 -16.33
CA GLU A 208 13.37 -36.04 -17.76
C GLU A 208 14.61 -36.89 -18.05
N THR A 209 15.74 -36.60 -17.39
CA THR A 209 17.03 -37.25 -17.73
C THR A 209 17.13 -38.71 -17.29
N LEU A 210 16.57 -39.08 -16.13
CA LEU A 210 16.70 -40.44 -15.59
C LEU A 210 15.57 -41.37 -16.02
N TYR A 211 14.36 -40.84 -16.22
CA TYR A 211 13.16 -41.64 -16.43
C TYR A 211 12.44 -41.31 -17.75
N GLY A 212 12.82 -40.25 -18.46
CA GLY A 212 12.08 -39.77 -19.64
C GLY A 212 10.68 -39.23 -19.30
N ALA A 213 10.41 -38.95 -18.02
CA ALA A 213 9.08 -38.61 -17.49
C ALA A 213 8.94 -37.09 -17.35
N GLU A 214 8.88 -36.38 -18.48
CA GLU A 214 8.84 -34.92 -18.53
C GLU A 214 7.62 -34.33 -17.79
N PHE A 215 6.44 -34.93 -17.96
CA PHE A 215 5.20 -34.40 -17.37
C PHE A 215 5.16 -34.61 -15.86
N PHE A 216 5.72 -35.73 -15.37
CA PHE A 216 5.90 -35.93 -13.94
C PHE A 216 6.85 -34.89 -13.33
N GLY A 217 7.95 -34.59 -14.03
CA GLY A 217 8.87 -33.51 -13.64
C GLY A 217 8.17 -32.15 -13.54
N ILE A 218 7.35 -31.79 -14.53
CA ILE A 218 6.54 -30.56 -14.54
C ILE A 218 5.54 -30.55 -13.39
N ALA A 219 4.89 -31.67 -13.09
CA ALA A 219 3.97 -31.77 -11.96
C ALA A 219 4.67 -31.50 -10.63
N CYS A 220 5.84 -32.10 -10.39
CA CYS A 220 6.65 -31.84 -9.21
C CYS A 220 7.09 -30.37 -9.12
N LEU A 221 7.45 -29.76 -10.25
CA LEU A 221 7.75 -28.33 -10.31
C LEU A 221 6.57 -27.51 -9.82
N LEU A 222 5.36 -27.78 -10.33
CA LEU A 222 4.15 -27.04 -9.96
C LEU A 222 3.79 -27.22 -8.48
N VAL A 223 3.99 -28.42 -7.92
CA VAL A 223 3.76 -28.67 -6.49
C VAL A 223 4.74 -27.88 -5.61
N LEU A 224 6.02 -27.77 -5.99
CA LEU A 224 6.99 -26.98 -5.23
C LEU A 224 6.79 -25.48 -5.41
N ALA A 225 6.55 -25.03 -6.65
CA ALA A 225 6.24 -23.64 -6.99
C ALA A 225 4.97 -23.16 -6.29
N SER A 226 3.92 -24.00 -6.27
CA SER A 226 3.11 -24.32 -5.08
C SER A 226 3.21 -23.40 -3.87
N PHE A 227 4.00 -23.92 -2.95
CA PHE A 227 4.36 -23.34 -1.68
C PHE A 227 5.13 -22.03 -1.83
N GLY A 228 5.94 -21.89 -2.90
CA GLY A 228 6.68 -20.67 -3.14
C GLY A 228 5.77 -19.47 -3.41
N VAL A 229 4.80 -19.64 -4.30
CA VAL A 229 3.79 -18.63 -4.63
C VAL A 229 2.89 -18.36 -3.42
N PHE A 230 2.54 -19.39 -2.63
CA PHE A 230 1.83 -19.21 -1.37
C PHE A 230 2.56 -18.23 -0.44
N PHE A 231 3.87 -18.39 -0.25
CA PHE A 231 4.65 -17.50 0.61
C PHE A 231 4.74 -16.06 0.06
N PHE A 232 4.89 -15.89 -1.25
CA PHE A 232 4.87 -14.55 -1.86
C PHE A 232 3.55 -13.84 -1.63
N ILE A 233 2.42 -14.52 -1.84
CA ILE A 233 1.09 -13.96 -1.62
C ILE A 233 0.89 -13.66 -0.13
N PHE A 234 1.19 -14.62 0.73
CA PHE A 234 1.00 -14.47 2.17
C PHE A 234 1.80 -13.27 2.71
N GLY A 235 3.11 -13.22 2.44
CA GLY A 235 3.97 -12.13 2.89
C GLY A 235 3.60 -10.79 2.23
N GLY A 236 3.37 -10.79 0.91
CA GLY A 236 3.09 -9.61 0.12
C GLY A 236 1.80 -8.90 0.50
N VAL A 237 0.70 -9.64 0.69
CA VAL A 237 -0.60 -9.06 1.06
C VAL A 237 -0.54 -8.39 2.44
N ILE A 238 0.09 -9.04 3.42
CA ILE A 238 0.23 -8.49 4.78
C ILE A 238 1.16 -7.26 4.78
N MET A 239 2.29 -7.33 4.07
CA MET A 239 3.21 -6.19 3.96
C MET A 239 2.55 -5.00 3.25
N GLY A 240 1.72 -5.28 2.23
CA GLY A 240 0.90 -4.29 1.54
C GLY A 240 -0.09 -3.60 2.48
N SER A 241 -0.74 -4.34 3.39
CA SER A 241 -1.71 -3.75 4.33
C SER A 241 -1.07 -2.77 5.32
N PHE A 242 0.15 -3.08 5.80
CA PHE A 242 0.90 -2.13 6.64
C PHE A 242 1.27 -0.86 5.88
N THR A 243 1.74 -1.03 4.64
CA THR A 243 2.18 0.08 3.79
C THR A 243 1.00 1.01 3.48
N LYS A 244 -0.17 0.44 3.19
CA LYS A 244 -1.42 1.17 2.98
C LYS A 244 -1.80 2.08 4.16
N MET A 245 -1.64 1.59 5.40
CA MET A 245 -1.94 2.39 6.60
C MET A 245 -0.88 3.42 6.95
N LEU A 246 0.39 3.20 6.58
CA LEU A 246 1.49 4.10 6.97
C LEU A 246 1.70 5.25 6.00
N GLU A 247 1.48 5.03 4.70
CA GLU A 247 1.79 6.02 3.65
C GLU A 247 0.71 7.09 3.47
N GLN A 248 -0.54 6.78 3.84
CA GLN A 248 -1.69 7.66 3.63
C GLN A 248 -2.01 8.48 4.89
N THR A 249 -2.56 9.68 4.72
CA THR A 249 -3.09 10.51 5.81
C THR A 249 -4.56 10.18 6.06
N TYR A 250 -5.32 10.06 4.97
CA TYR A 250 -6.68 9.51 4.96
C TYR A 250 -6.68 8.13 4.33
N PHE A 251 -7.43 7.20 4.90
CA PHE A 251 -7.52 5.85 4.37
C PHE A 251 -8.32 5.83 3.07
N ILE A 252 -7.74 5.24 2.02
CA ILE A 252 -8.35 5.12 0.69
C ILE A 252 -8.72 3.66 0.42
N SER A 253 -10.01 3.38 0.23
CA SER A 253 -10.48 2.06 -0.21
C SER A 253 -10.21 1.82 -1.71
N ASP A 254 -9.88 0.58 -2.08
CA ASP A 254 -9.53 0.24 -3.48
C ASP A 254 -10.77 0.02 -4.38
N ASP A 255 -11.94 -0.21 -3.77
CA ASP A 255 -13.18 -0.62 -4.44
C ASP A 255 -14.19 0.53 -4.65
N GLY A 256 -13.72 1.78 -4.64
CA GLY A 256 -14.58 2.97 -4.72
C GLY A 256 -13.95 4.15 -5.45
N LYS A 257 -14.78 5.13 -5.84
CA LYS A 257 -14.26 6.46 -6.11
C LYS A 257 -13.69 6.99 -4.79
N PRO A 258 -12.43 7.45 -4.75
CA PRO A 258 -11.85 7.94 -3.50
C PRO A 258 -12.76 9.01 -2.90
N GLY A 259 -12.88 9.04 -1.57
CA GLY A 259 -13.67 10.06 -0.87
C GLY A 259 -13.22 11.48 -1.23
N PRO A 260 -14.08 12.49 -1.03
CA PRO A 260 -13.76 13.87 -1.38
C PRO A 260 -12.50 14.39 -0.67
N LYS A 261 -12.16 13.91 0.54
CA LYS A 261 -10.92 14.29 1.24
C LYS A 261 -9.71 13.56 0.68
N ALA A 262 -9.84 12.26 0.42
CA ALA A 262 -8.82 11.47 -0.29
C ALA A 262 -8.48 12.02 -1.69
N ILE A 263 -9.49 12.49 -2.44
CA ILE A 263 -9.30 13.17 -3.73
C ILE A 263 -8.60 14.51 -3.54
N ALA A 264 -8.98 15.30 -2.54
CA ALA A 264 -8.35 16.60 -2.28
C ALA A 264 -6.84 16.46 -1.99
N GLU A 265 -6.43 15.45 -1.22
CA GLU A 265 -5.00 15.18 -0.98
C GLU A 265 -4.30 14.59 -2.21
N ARG A 266 -4.91 13.62 -2.90
CA ARG A 266 -4.37 13.05 -4.15
C ARG A 266 -4.18 14.12 -5.22
N ASN A 267 -5.13 15.05 -5.36
CA ASN A 267 -5.12 16.14 -6.32
C ASN A 267 -4.23 17.31 -5.87
N SER A 268 -3.96 17.44 -4.57
CA SER A 268 -2.91 18.37 -4.09
C SER A 268 -1.52 17.89 -4.51
N ARG A 269 -1.31 16.56 -4.63
CA ARG A 269 -0.04 15.97 -5.11
C ARG A 269 0.03 15.83 -6.63
N ARG A 270 -1.08 15.60 -7.33
CA ARG A 270 -1.13 15.48 -8.78
C ARG A 270 -1.44 16.82 -9.44
N PRO A 271 -0.54 17.40 -10.25
CA PRO A 271 -0.84 18.64 -10.94
C PRO A 271 -1.98 18.45 -11.95
N ALA A 272 -2.90 19.41 -12.04
CA ALA A 272 -4.13 19.32 -12.84
C ALA A 272 -3.90 19.02 -14.34
N TRP A 273 -2.71 19.34 -14.87
CA TRP A 273 -2.33 19.02 -16.24
C TRP A 273 -2.19 17.50 -16.46
N PHE A 274 -1.75 16.75 -15.44
CA PHE A 274 -1.53 15.31 -15.54
C PHE A 274 -2.85 14.54 -15.68
N GLU A 275 -3.88 14.93 -14.93
CA GLU A 275 -5.21 14.32 -15.07
C GLU A 275 -5.82 14.54 -16.46
N THR A 276 -5.57 15.71 -17.04
CA THR A 276 -6.07 16.06 -18.37
C THR A 276 -5.33 15.26 -19.45
N LEU A 277 -4.01 15.13 -19.30
CA LEU A 277 -3.17 14.34 -20.19
C LEU A 277 -3.56 12.86 -20.17
N GLU A 278 -3.76 12.26 -18.99
CA GLU A 278 -4.16 10.85 -18.85
C GLU A 278 -5.51 10.56 -19.52
N LYS A 279 -6.50 11.45 -19.32
CA LYS A 279 -7.85 11.34 -19.91
C LYS A 279 -7.86 11.43 -21.44
N ILE A 280 -6.94 12.18 -22.04
CA ILE A 280 -6.89 12.40 -23.49
C ILE A 280 -5.97 11.39 -24.18
N TYR A 281 -4.82 11.11 -23.58
CA TYR A 281 -3.77 10.28 -24.15
C TYR A 281 -4.23 8.85 -24.42
N TRP A 282 -4.79 8.17 -23.41
CA TRP A 282 -5.17 6.76 -23.53
C TRP A 282 -6.26 6.50 -24.59
N PRO A 283 -7.36 7.27 -24.66
CA PRO A 283 -8.34 7.12 -25.74
C PRO A 283 -7.76 7.35 -27.13
N ILE A 284 -6.79 8.26 -27.29
CA ILE A 284 -6.11 8.47 -28.58
C ILE A 284 -5.29 7.24 -28.96
N ILE A 285 -4.48 6.68 -28.05
CA ILE A 285 -3.68 5.48 -28.32
C ILE A 285 -4.58 4.30 -28.66
N VAL A 286 -5.68 4.10 -27.93
CA VAL A 286 -6.68 3.06 -28.24
C VAL A 286 -7.32 3.31 -29.61
N GLY A 287 -7.64 4.56 -29.94
CA GLY A 287 -8.17 4.94 -31.25
C GLY A 287 -7.21 4.63 -32.39
N ILE A 288 -5.91 4.92 -32.22
CA ILE A 288 -4.87 4.59 -33.20
C ILE A 288 -4.73 3.08 -33.33
N PHE A 289 -4.70 2.34 -32.21
CA PHE A 289 -4.65 0.88 -32.21
C PHE A 289 -5.83 0.28 -33.01
N VAL A 290 -7.06 0.72 -32.73
CA VAL A 290 -8.25 0.23 -33.43
C VAL A 290 -8.22 0.61 -34.91
N CYS A 291 -7.85 1.84 -35.26
CA CYS A 291 -7.75 2.29 -36.65
C CYS A 291 -6.69 1.51 -37.43
N GLN A 292 -5.49 1.31 -36.87
CA GLN A 292 -4.44 0.52 -37.50
C GLN A 292 -4.83 -0.96 -37.62
N GLY A 293 -5.47 -1.52 -36.59
CA GLY A 293 -5.95 -2.90 -36.61
C GLY A 293 -6.99 -3.14 -37.71
N LEU A 294 -7.93 -2.20 -37.88
CA LEU A 294 -8.98 -2.28 -38.90
C LEU A 294 -8.48 -1.99 -40.32
N LEU A 295 -7.56 -1.03 -40.50
CA LEU A 295 -7.07 -0.63 -41.83
C LEU A 295 -5.96 -1.54 -42.37
N LEU A 296 -5.07 -2.02 -41.49
CA LEU A 296 -3.86 -2.76 -41.88
C LEU A 296 -3.97 -4.28 -41.62
N GLY A 297 -5.00 -4.72 -40.88
CA GLY A 297 -5.24 -6.14 -40.57
C GLY A 297 -4.17 -6.81 -39.69
N ASN A 298 -3.16 -6.06 -39.23
CA ASN A 298 -1.98 -6.60 -38.56
C ASN A 298 -2.10 -6.56 -37.03
N TRP A 299 -3.10 -7.25 -36.50
CA TRP A 299 -3.39 -7.26 -35.06
C TRP A 299 -2.23 -7.78 -34.21
N GLY A 300 -1.37 -8.65 -34.74
CA GLY A 300 -0.24 -9.24 -34.00
C GLY A 300 0.82 -8.21 -33.61
N ILE A 301 1.32 -7.42 -34.57
CA ILE A 301 2.38 -6.42 -34.32
C ILE A 301 1.81 -5.15 -33.68
N ASN A 302 0.53 -4.85 -33.91
CA ASN A 302 -0.10 -3.60 -33.46
C ASN A 302 -0.09 -3.42 -31.93
N TRP A 303 0.04 -4.51 -31.16
CA TRP A 303 0.18 -4.46 -29.71
C TRP A 303 1.42 -3.69 -29.22
N VAL A 304 2.45 -3.56 -30.05
CA VAL A 304 3.68 -2.80 -29.74
C VAL A 304 3.38 -1.32 -29.45
N ILE A 305 2.24 -0.80 -29.91
CA ILE A 305 1.83 0.58 -29.61
C ILE A 305 1.65 0.82 -28.10
N PHE A 306 1.22 -0.17 -27.31
CA PHE A 306 0.99 -0.01 -25.88
C PHE A 306 2.30 0.16 -25.08
N PRO A 307 3.32 -0.70 -25.24
CA PRO A 307 4.65 -0.48 -24.64
C PRO A 307 5.27 0.86 -25.03
N VAL A 308 5.25 1.20 -26.32
CA VAL A 308 5.82 2.46 -26.82
C VAL A 308 5.08 3.66 -26.24
N SER A 309 3.75 3.60 -26.18
CA SER A 309 2.93 4.65 -25.58
C SER A 309 3.15 4.77 -24.08
N GLY A 310 3.40 3.67 -23.37
CA GLY A 310 3.78 3.71 -21.95
C GLY A 310 5.09 4.48 -21.73
N ILE A 311 6.10 4.25 -22.57
CA ILE A 311 7.39 4.96 -22.51
C ILE A 311 7.19 6.46 -22.80
N ILE A 312 6.45 6.80 -23.85
CA ILE A 312 6.16 8.20 -24.21
C ILE A 312 5.41 8.91 -23.07
N PHE A 313 4.44 8.23 -22.45
CA PHE A 313 3.69 8.78 -21.32
C PHE A 313 4.61 9.09 -20.13
N TRP A 314 5.52 8.16 -19.79
CA TRP A 314 6.50 8.37 -18.73
C TRP A 314 7.48 9.52 -19.03
N VAL A 315 7.92 9.67 -20.28
CA VAL A 315 8.77 10.80 -20.69
C VAL A 315 8.02 12.13 -20.55
N LEU A 316 6.75 12.18 -20.99
CA LEU A 316 5.90 13.36 -20.81
C LEU A 316 5.74 13.68 -19.32
N GLU A 317 5.47 12.68 -18.49
CA GLU A 317 5.40 12.83 -17.03
C GLU A 317 6.67 13.46 -16.46
N SER A 318 7.85 12.93 -16.82
CA SER A 318 9.12 13.41 -16.32
C SER A 318 9.46 14.85 -16.74
N ILE A 319 9.12 15.24 -17.97
CA ILE A 319 9.39 16.60 -18.47
C ILE A 319 8.56 17.63 -17.69
N PHE A 320 7.27 17.37 -17.52
CA PHE A 320 6.35 18.32 -16.91
C PHE A 320 6.33 18.28 -15.37
N THR A 321 6.98 17.29 -14.75
CA THR A 321 7.14 17.23 -13.29
C THR A 321 8.40 17.97 -12.81
N ASN A 322 9.40 18.19 -13.67
CA ASN A 322 10.65 18.87 -13.34
C ASN A 322 10.57 20.42 -13.37
N ASP A 323 9.41 21.00 -13.65
CA ASP A 323 9.20 22.46 -13.71
C ASP A 323 8.77 23.09 -12.34
N LYS A 324 9.16 22.46 -11.22
CA LYS A 324 8.96 23.01 -9.87
C LYS A 324 10.23 22.94 -9.03
#